data_AF-A0A3D9GMI7-F1
#
_entry.id   AF-A0A3D9GMI7-F1
#
_cell.length_a   1.000
_cell.length_b   1.000
_cell.length_c   1.000
_cell.angle_alpha   90.00
_cell.angle_beta   90.00
_cell.angle_gamma   90.00
#
_symmetry.space_group_name_H-M   'P 1'
#
loop_
_entity.id
_entity.type
_entity.pdbx_description
1 polymer ?
#
loop_
_entity_poly.entity_id
_entity_poly.type
_entity_poly.pdbx_seq_one_letter_code
_entity_poly.pdbx_strand_id
1 'polypeptide(L)' 'MVKAPDQKYASLRVDDYLDLLNLAKQLQDTRWQKEIIRKLERLNNTSIHPLSC' A
#
# COMPACT_ATOMS: atom_id res chain seq x y z
N MET A 1 -13.06 23.35 -24.00
CA MET A 1 -12.01 22.94 -23.03
C MET A 1 -12.28 21.50 -22.65
N VAL A 2 -11.52 20.55 -23.19
CA VAL A 2 -11.64 19.13 -22.84
C VAL A 2 -10.94 18.91 -21.49
N LYS A 3 -11.68 18.55 -20.44
CA LYS A 3 -11.09 18.14 -19.16
C LYS A 3 -10.41 16.79 -19.35
N ALA A 4 -9.12 16.70 -19.02
CA ALA A 4 -8.41 15.43 -18.93
C ALA A 4 -9.14 14.49 -17.94
N PRO A 5 -9.13 13.17 -18.14
CA PRO A 5 -9.67 12.26 -17.14
C PRO A 5 -8.84 12.45 -15.88
N ASP A 6 -9.50 12.84 -14.78
CA ASP A 6 -8.96 12.75 -13.43
C ASP A 6 -8.53 11.29 -13.25
N GLN A 7 -7.24 11.03 -13.45
CA GLN A 7 -6.61 9.80 -13.04
C GLN A 7 -6.72 9.81 -11.52
N LYS A 8 -7.83 9.26 -11.03
CA LYS A 8 -8.03 9.00 -9.61
C LYS A 8 -6.91 8.06 -9.24
N TYR A 9 -5.79 8.62 -8.77
CA TYR A 9 -4.81 7.88 -8.03
C TYR A 9 -5.63 7.16 -6.97
N ALA A 10 -5.77 5.84 -7.12
CA ALA A 10 -6.23 5.02 -6.04
C ALA A 10 -5.16 5.22 -4.97
N SER A 11 -5.37 6.19 -4.09
CA SER A 11 -4.58 6.35 -2.88
C SER A 11 -4.90 5.11 -2.08
N LEU A 12 -4.16 4.03 -2.35
CA LEU A 12 -4.24 2.81 -1.58
C LEU A 12 -3.95 3.21 -0.15
N ARG A 13 -4.99 3.17 0.67
CA ARG A 13 -4.89 3.43 2.10
C ARG A 13 -4.26 2.20 2.74
N VAL A 14 -3.75 2.39 3.96
CA VAL A 14 -3.24 1.27 4.77
C VAL A 14 -4.30 0.19 4.89
N ASP A 15 -5.57 0.56 5.01
CA ASP A 15 -6.72 -0.35 5.08
C ASP A 15 -6.80 -1.30 3.86
N ASP A 16 -6.57 -0.79 2.64
CA ASP A 16 -6.61 -1.60 1.42
C ASP A 16 -5.49 -2.68 1.41
N TYR A 17 -4.32 -2.35 1.96
CA TYR A 17 -3.23 -3.31 2.10
C TYR A 17 -3.52 -4.39 3.16
N LEU A 18 -4.31 -4.07 4.20
CA LEU A 18 -4.74 -5.04 5.20
C LEU A 18 -5.75 -6.04 4.62
N ASP A 19 -6.67 -5.57 3.77
CA ASP A 19 -7.61 -6.43 3.05
C ASP A 19 -6.88 -7.38 2.09
N LEU A 20 -5.93 -6.86 1.32
CA LEU A 20 -5.07 -7.69 0.46
C LEU A 20 -4.25 -8.71 1.25
N LEU A 21 -3.75 -8.34 2.44
CA LEU A 21 -3.01 -9.25 3.31
C LEU A 21 -3.91 -10.37 3.83
N ASN A 22 -5.16 -10.06 4.20
CA ASN A 22 -6.14 -11.05 4.64
C ASN A 22 -6.50 -12.02 3.51
N LEU A 23 -6.67 -11.53 2.27
CA LEU A 23 -6.89 -12.39 1.11
C LEU A 23 -5.68 -13.31 0.86
N ALA A 24 -4.46 -12.77 0.90
CA ALA A 24 -3.23 -13.56 0.76
C ALA A 24 -3.07 -14.62 1.85
N LYS A 25 -3.55 -14.36 3.08
CA LYS A 25 -3.62 -15.33 4.18
C LYS A 25 -4.62 -16.44 3.90
N GLN A 26 -5.83 -16.10 3.42
CA GLN A 26 -6.85 -17.09 3.07
C GLN A 26 -6.39 -18.02 1.94
N LEU A 27 -5.65 -17.49 0.97
CA LEU A 27 -5.05 -18.26 -0.13
C LEU A 27 -3.77 -19.00 0.27
N GLN A 28 -3.29 -18.85 1.52
CA GLN A 28 -2.01 -19.37 2.01
C GLN A 28 -0.80 -18.94 1.16
N ASP A 29 -0.90 -17.83 0.42
CA ASP A 29 0.18 -17.29 -0.39
C ASP A 29 1.18 -16.53 0.48
N THR A 30 2.14 -17.28 1.01
CA THR A 30 3.21 -16.74 1.86
C THR A 30 4.14 -15.78 1.12
N ARG A 31 4.23 -15.86 -0.21
CA ARG A 31 5.08 -14.97 -1.01
C ARG A 31 4.41 -13.60 -1.12
N TRP A 32 3.11 -13.58 -1.42
CA TRP A 32 2.33 -12.35 -1.50
C TRP A 32 2.18 -11.66 -0.14
N GLN A 33 1.96 -12.43 0.94
CA GLN A 33 1.94 -11.89 2.31
C GLN A 33 3.24 -11.14 2.66
N LYS A 34 4.42 -11.71 2.35
CA LYS A 34 5.71 -11.07 2.63
C LYS A 34 5.88 -9.77 1.84
N GLU A 35 5.44 -9.72 0.60
CA GLU A 35 5.54 -8.52 -0.23
C GLU A 35 4.64 -7.39 0.26
N ILE A 36 3.41 -7.70 0.69
CA ILE A 36 2.47 -6.72 1.27
C ILE A 36 3.04 -6.15 2.58
N ILE A 37 3.54 -7.01 3.48
CA ILE A 37 4.15 -6.58 4.75
C ILE A 37 5.35 -5.67 4.50
N ARG A 38 6.28 -6.05 3.61
CA ARG A 38 7.43 -5.20 3.25
C ARG A 38 7.03 -3.84 2.68
N LYS A 39 5.87 -3.75 2.02
CA LYS A 39 5.38 -2.50 1.45
C LYS A 39 4.73 -1.62 2.52
N LEU A 40 3.98 -2.23 3.44
CA LEU A 40 3.46 -1.59 4.65
C LEU A 40 4.58 -1.04 5.55
N GLU A 41 5.63 -1.82 5.80
CA GLU A 41 6.80 -1.38 6.57
C GLU A 41 7.50 -0.17 5.92
N ARG A 42 7.65 -0.17 4.59
CA ARG A 42 8.23 0.95 3.86
C ARG A 42 7.37 2.21 3.96
N LEU A 43 6.06 2.09 3.79
CA LEU A 43 5.12 3.21 3.96
C LEU A 43 5.16 3.77 5.40
N ASN A 44 5.26 2.90 6.39
CA ASN A 44 5.40 3.29 7.80
C ASN A 44 6.74 4.00 8.05
N ASN A 45 7.84 3.50 7.49
CA ASN A 45 9.17 4.12 7.63
C ASN A 45 9.30 5.45 6.88
N THR A 46 8.62 5.63 5.74
CA THR A 46 8.56 6.94 5.06
C THR A 46 7.82 7.98 5.90
N SER A 47 6.90 7.54 6.77
CA SER A 47 6.21 8.42 7.72
C SER A 47 7.07 8.79 8.95
N ILE A 48 8.19 8.09 9.18
CA ILE A 48 9.15 8.28 10.28
C ILE A 48 10.44 8.96 9.78
N HIS A 49 10.37 9.79 8.74
CA HIS A 49 11.39 10.81 8.47
C HIS A 49 10.78 12.20 8.66
N PRO A 50 10.74 12.73 9.90
CA PRO A 50 10.72 14.16 10.07
C PRO A 50 12.09 14.68 9.65
N LEU A 51 12.16 15.43 8.54
CA LEU A 51 13.21 16.41 8.26
C LEU A 51 14.65 15.94 8.53
N SER A 52 15.32 15.37 7.53
CA SER A 52 16.77 15.60 7.40
C SER A 52 16.97 16.75 6.43
N CYS A 53 16.86 17.97 6.98
CA CYS A 53 17.58 19.13 6.48
C CYS A 53 19.07 18.98 6.80
#